data_AF-A0A2V6YAG2-F1
#
_entry.id   AF-A0A2V6YAG2-F1
#
_cell.length_a   1.000
_cell.length_b   1.000
_cell.length_c   1.000
_cell.angle_alpha   90.00
_cell.angle_beta   90.00
_cell.angle_gamma   90.00
#
_symmetry.space_group_name_H-M   'P 1'
#
loop_
_entity.id
_entity.type
_entity.pdbx_description
1 polymer ?
#
loop_
_entity_poly.entity_id
_entity_poly.type
_entity_poly.pdbx_seq_one_letter_code
_entity_poly.pdbx_strand_id
1 'polypeptide(L)'
;MERILFGDNQFFGVNHMSEDKARAQAMQFRDTPSIMRVLDCAYDHGIKVFMCTTHDRVGEIADTVRRNSRRYPDFQFYPCMPYAHKYADSVSEVGIIDTIRRFAPGGIMETLIKGAISAATQNVYKLMEILVDAEMKRFAGVRTPIIFLQNVVTDLLLGLKVYDVFAAFSEHIQRKYDAEAGFITMNLPMLVNALEQVGIENPIVCANINKIGFRMCGGIDAYRKRLRSQRCRAIAMSVFASGAIPPEEAIEWVCNLEGVESIVFGASSPRNVRHTKELIERAWGHGPAPAAAV
;
A
#
# COMPACT_ATOMS: atom_id res chain seq x y z
N MET A 1 14.68 0.79 3.95
CA MET A 1 13.59 0.12 3.20
C MET A 1 14.21 -0.74 2.10
N GLU A 2 13.69 -1.95 1.85
CA GLU A 2 14.18 -2.82 0.77
C GLU A 2 13.84 -2.25 -0.62
N ARG A 3 14.75 -2.39 -1.59
CA ARG A 3 14.54 -1.85 -2.96
C ARG A 3 13.44 -2.58 -3.74
N ILE A 4 13.29 -3.87 -3.50
CA ILE A 4 12.38 -4.73 -4.26
C ILE A 4 11.41 -5.38 -3.29
N LEU A 5 10.12 -5.11 -3.48
CA LEU A 5 9.04 -5.65 -2.66
C LEU A 5 8.15 -6.54 -3.52
N PHE A 6 7.63 -7.62 -2.93
CA PHE A 6 6.68 -8.49 -3.63
C PHE A 6 5.25 -8.16 -3.21
N GLY A 7 4.37 -7.92 -4.18
CA GLY A 7 2.96 -7.62 -3.98
C GLY A 7 2.07 -8.88 -4.02
N ASP A 8 0.82 -8.76 -3.55
CA ASP A 8 -0.09 -9.89 -3.39
C ASP A 8 -1.29 -9.94 -4.37
N ASN A 9 -1.52 -8.87 -5.15
CA ASN A 9 -2.68 -8.72 -6.04
C ASN A 9 -2.98 -9.97 -6.90
N GLN A 10 -1.94 -10.60 -7.46
CA GLN A 10 -2.08 -11.78 -8.31
C GLN A 10 -2.65 -13.00 -7.56
N PHE A 11 -2.47 -13.08 -6.24
CA PHE A 11 -2.96 -14.21 -5.45
C PHE A 11 -4.46 -14.11 -5.19
N PHE A 12 -5.02 -12.90 -5.27
CA PHE A 12 -6.41 -12.60 -4.96
C PHE A 12 -7.24 -12.23 -6.19
N GLY A 13 -6.73 -12.53 -7.40
CA GLY A 13 -7.45 -12.26 -8.65
C GLY A 13 -7.64 -10.77 -8.93
N VAL A 14 -6.81 -9.89 -8.36
CA VAL A 14 -6.93 -8.45 -8.60
C VAL A 14 -6.20 -8.12 -9.90
N ASN A 15 -6.96 -7.96 -10.98
CA ASN A 15 -6.46 -7.48 -12.27
C ASN A 15 -7.36 -6.35 -12.79
N HIS A 16 -6.80 -5.16 -13.00
CA HIS A 16 -7.58 -3.99 -13.42
C HIS A 16 -7.82 -3.89 -14.92
N MET A 17 -7.26 -4.80 -15.73
CA MET A 17 -7.42 -4.77 -17.19
C MET A 17 -8.09 -6.00 -17.78
N SER A 18 -8.05 -7.16 -17.11
CA SER A 18 -8.58 -8.40 -17.67
C SER A 18 -9.23 -9.28 -16.59
N GLU A 19 -10.55 -9.44 -16.70
CA GLU A 19 -11.31 -10.35 -15.86
C GLU A 19 -10.93 -11.82 -16.07
N ASP A 20 -10.62 -12.22 -17.31
CA ASP A 20 -10.19 -13.59 -17.60
C ASP A 20 -8.88 -13.93 -16.89
N LYS A 21 -7.92 -12.99 -16.88
CA LYS A 21 -6.68 -13.15 -16.10
C LYS A 21 -6.95 -13.19 -14.61
N ALA A 22 -7.82 -12.32 -14.09
CA ALA A 22 -8.26 -12.35 -12.70
C ALA A 22 -8.83 -13.72 -12.30
N ARG A 23 -9.74 -14.27 -13.13
CA ARG A 23 -10.34 -15.60 -12.93
C ARG A 23 -9.29 -16.70 -12.95
N ALA A 24 -8.41 -16.72 -13.95
CA ALA A 24 -7.37 -17.73 -14.06
C ALA A 24 -6.40 -17.70 -12.86
N GLN A 25 -6.03 -16.50 -12.40
CA GLN A 25 -5.18 -16.32 -11.23
C GLN A 25 -5.88 -16.77 -9.94
N ALA A 26 -7.16 -16.44 -9.76
CA ALA A 26 -7.93 -16.90 -8.61
C ALA A 26 -8.02 -18.43 -8.55
N MET A 27 -8.17 -19.10 -9.70
CA MET A 27 -8.12 -20.57 -9.77
C MET A 27 -6.73 -21.13 -9.47
N GLN A 28 -5.68 -20.53 -10.03
CA GLN A 28 -4.30 -20.94 -9.83
C GLN A 28 -3.87 -20.84 -8.35
N PHE A 29 -4.29 -19.77 -7.69
CA PHE A 29 -3.92 -19.46 -6.30
C PHE A 29 -5.07 -19.72 -5.34
N ARG A 30 -5.89 -20.75 -5.60
CA ARG A 30 -7.01 -21.12 -4.73
C ARG A 30 -6.56 -21.52 -3.32
N ASP A 31 -5.38 -22.12 -3.20
CA ASP A 31 -4.82 -22.65 -1.97
C ASP A 31 -3.50 -22.00 -1.56
N THR A 32 -3.26 -21.93 -0.25
CA THR A 32 -2.07 -21.33 0.36
C THR A 32 -0.75 -21.97 -0.09
N PRO A 33 -0.62 -23.31 -0.23
CA PRO A 33 0.59 -23.91 -0.80
C PRO A 33 0.96 -23.38 -2.18
N SER A 34 -0.03 -23.09 -3.03
CA SER A 34 0.21 -22.51 -4.36
C SER A 34 0.74 -21.08 -4.29
N ILE A 35 0.32 -20.30 -3.31
CA ILE A 35 0.85 -18.97 -3.02
C ILE A 35 2.28 -19.09 -2.47
N MET A 36 2.51 -19.98 -1.50
CA MET A 36 3.81 -20.20 -0.87
C MET A 36 4.89 -20.60 -1.88
N ARG A 37 4.58 -21.42 -2.90
CA ARG A 37 5.57 -21.75 -3.95
C ARG A 37 6.12 -20.52 -4.68
N VAL A 38 5.30 -19.49 -4.88
CA VAL A 38 5.74 -18.25 -5.53
C VAL A 38 6.51 -17.36 -4.54
N LEU A 39 6.05 -17.28 -3.29
CA LEU A 39 6.75 -16.55 -2.23
C LEU A 39 8.13 -17.14 -1.91
N ASP A 40 8.23 -18.47 -1.88
CA ASP A 40 9.51 -19.19 -1.73
C ASP A 40 10.46 -18.82 -2.86
N CYS A 41 9.98 -18.82 -4.10
CA CYS A 41 10.79 -18.38 -5.22
C CYS A 41 11.24 -16.92 -5.06
N ALA A 42 10.36 -16.00 -4.66
CA ALA A 42 10.73 -14.60 -4.44
C ALA A 42 11.80 -14.47 -3.35
N TYR A 43 11.59 -15.16 -2.23
CA TYR A 43 12.48 -15.15 -1.08
C TYR A 43 13.85 -15.76 -1.40
N ASP A 44 13.89 -16.88 -2.13
CA ASP A 44 15.13 -17.54 -2.56
C ASP A 44 15.95 -16.70 -3.53
N HIS A 45 15.30 -15.76 -4.23
CA HIS A 45 15.98 -14.78 -5.06
C HIS A 45 16.32 -13.49 -4.30
N GLY A 46 16.11 -13.44 -2.98
CA GLY A 46 16.49 -12.31 -2.14
C GLY A 46 15.41 -11.23 -1.98
N ILE A 47 14.19 -11.45 -2.46
CA ILE A 47 13.06 -10.54 -2.21
C ILE A 47 12.45 -10.91 -0.85
N LYS A 48 12.85 -10.16 0.18
CA LYS A 48 12.55 -10.48 1.59
C LYS A 48 11.27 -9.88 2.13
N VAL A 49 10.67 -8.93 1.39
CA VAL A 49 9.47 -8.22 1.82
C VAL A 49 8.26 -8.64 1.00
N PHE A 50 7.20 -9.01 1.70
CA PHE A 50 5.87 -9.24 1.15
C PHE A 50 4.91 -8.14 1.57
N MET A 51 4.61 -7.24 0.62
CA MET A 51 3.61 -6.20 0.78
C MET A 51 2.24 -6.75 0.40
N CYS A 52 1.34 -6.81 1.37
CA CYS A 52 0.14 -7.64 1.26
C CYS A 52 -1.08 -7.02 1.92
N THR A 53 -2.25 -7.32 1.34
CA THR A 53 -3.53 -7.06 1.96
C THR A 53 -3.72 -7.93 3.21
N THR A 54 -4.76 -7.61 3.96
CA THR A 54 -5.15 -8.28 5.20
C THR A 54 -6.16 -9.41 4.98
N HIS A 55 -6.15 -10.05 3.82
CA HIS A 55 -7.02 -11.18 3.48
C HIS A 55 -6.73 -12.40 4.39
N ASP A 56 -7.74 -13.22 4.69
CA ASP A 56 -7.63 -14.40 5.55
C ASP A 56 -6.49 -15.37 5.16
N ARG A 57 -6.26 -15.64 3.87
CA ARG A 57 -5.14 -16.46 3.39
C ARG A 57 -3.76 -15.88 3.72
N VAL A 58 -3.65 -14.56 3.90
CA VAL A 58 -2.41 -13.94 4.40
C VAL A 58 -2.14 -14.32 5.85
N GLY A 59 -3.17 -14.58 6.65
CA GLY A 59 -3.02 -15.16 7.98
C GLY A 59 -2.37 -16.55 7.94
N GLU A 60 -2.80 -17.41 7.00
CA GLU A 60 -2.19 -18.74 6.80
C GLU A 60 -0.73 -18.67 6.31
N ILE A 61 -0.42 -17.68 5.47
CA ILE A 61 0.96 -17.39 5.03
C ILE A 61 1.81 -16.94 6.24
N ALA A 62 1.32 -16.01 7.05
CA ALA A 62 2.00 -15.54 8.26
C ALA A 62 2.24 -16.69 9.25
N ASP A 63 1.25 -17.56 9.43
CA ASP A 63 1.36 -18.79 10.23
C ASP A 63 2.45 -19.72 9.69
N THR A 64 2.51 -19.91 8.37
CA THR A 64 3.52 -20.75 7.72
C THR A 64 4.92 -20.17 7.93
N VAL A 65 5.10 -18.87 7.72
CA VAL A 65 6.38 -18.19 7.95
C VAL A 65 6.79 -18.27 9.43
N ARG A 66 5.85 -18.04 10.35
CA ARG A 66 6.08 -18.10 11.80
C ARG A 66 6.53 -19.49 12.27
N ARG A 67 5.86 -20.55 11.81
CA ARG A 67 6.21 -21.95 12.15
C ARG A 67 7.56 -22.39 11.57
N ASN A 68 8.02 -21.72 10.51
CA ASN A 68 9.25 -22.05 9.79
C ASN A 68 10.28 -20.92 9.90
N SER A 69 10.46 -20.33 11.08
CA SER A 69 11.35 -19.16 11.29
C SER A 69 12.79 -19.38 10.82
N ARG A 70 13.32 -20.62 10.89
CA ARG A 70 14.65 -20.96 10.36
C ARG A 70 14.74 -20.83 8.84
N ARG A 71 13.64 -21.08 8.12
CA ARG A 71 13.56 -20.94 6.66
C ARG A 71 13.43 -19.48 6.23
N TYR A 72 12.76 -18.67 7.04
CA TYR A 72 12.40 -17.29 6.75
C TYR A 72 12.98 -16.29 7.77
N PRO A 73 14.29 -16.33 8.09
CA PRO A 73 14.86 -15.51 9.17
C PRO A 73 14.75 -14.01 8.93
N ASP A 74 14.69 -13.58 7.66
CA ASP A 74 14.66 -12.16 7.28
C ASP A 74 13.35 -11.76 6.61
N PHE A 75 12.35 -12.64 6.56
CA PHE A 75 11.09 -12.35 5.89
C PHE A 75 10.29 -11.29 6.66
N GLN A 76 9.77 -10.31 5.93
CA GLN A 76 9.02 -9.19 6.49
C GLN A 76 7.68 -9.05 5.78
N PHE A 77 6.65 -8.73 6.55
CA PHE A 77 5.32 -8.41 6.03
C PHE A 77 5.10 -6.92 6.10
N TYR A 78 4.71 -6.31 4.98
CA TYR A 78 4.24 -4.92 4.93
C TYR A 78 2.72 -4.95 4.73
N PRO A 79 1.92 -5.09 5.81
CA PRO A 79 0.48 -5.20 5.71
C PRO A 79 -0.16 -3.89 5.25
N CYS A 80 -1.14 -4.00 4.37
CA CYS A 80 -1.88 -2.89 3.77
C CYS A 80 -3.35 -2.99 4.15
N MET A 81 -3.82 -2.07 4.98
CA MET A 81 -5.16 -2.08 5.59
C MET A 81 -5.96 -0.80 5.31
N PRO A 82 -7.30 -0.85 5.30
CA PRO A 82 -8.13 -2.05 5.42
C PRO A 82 -8.19 -2.84 4.10
N TYR A 83 -8.42 -4.16 4.17
CA TYR A 83 -8.79 -4.93 2.98
C TYR A 83 -10.22 -4.57 2.53
N ALA A 84 -10.34 -3.57 1.67
CA ALA A 84 -11.62 -2.95 1.33
C ALA A 84 -12.67 -3.90 0.73
N HIS A 85 -12.29 -4.96 0.02
CA HIS A 85 -13.27 -5.93 -0.49
C HIS A 85 -14.07 -6.61 0.62
N LYS A 86 -13.49 -6.77 1.82
CA LYS A 86 -14.20 -7.26 3.00
C LYS A 86 -15.29 -6.31 3.49
N TYR A 87 -15.14 -5.01 3.26
CA TYR A 87 -16.07 -3.98 3.71
C TYR A 87 -17.00 -3.49 2.61
N ALA A 88 -16.61 -3.58 1.34
CA ALA A 88 -17.42 -3.17 0.20
C ALA A 88 -18.73 -3.96 0.10
N ASP A 89 -18.68 -5.28 0.35
CA ASP A 89 -19.86 -6.14 0.43
C ASP A 89 -20.79 -5.74 1.59
N SER A 90 -20.25 -5.15 2.66
CA SER A 90 -21.01 -4.62 3.80
C SER A 90 -21.57 -3.22 3.55
N VAL A 91 -20.88 -2.38 2.78
CA VAL A 91 -21.28 -0.98 2.50
C VAL A 91 -22.37 -0.91 1.44
N SER A 92 -22.49 -1.90 0.56
CA SER A 92 -23.66 -2.07 -0.30
C SER A 92 -24.99 -2.17 0.46
N GLU A 93 -24.97 -2.51 1.76
CA GLU A 93 -26.16 -2.53 2.60
C GLU A 93 -26.45 -1.20 3.32
N VAL A 94 -25.50 -0.26 3.39
CA VAL A 94 -25.68 0.95 4.22
C VAL A 94 -25.65 2.22 3.36
N GLY A 95 -26.86 2.69 3.01
CA GLY A 95 -27.18 3.94 2.30
C GLY A 95 -26.83 5.23 3.05
N ILE A 96 -25.59 5.33 3.55
CA ILE A 96 -25.09 6.41 4.40
C ILE A 96 -25.10 7.76 3.67
N ILE A 97 -24.84 7.76 2.36
CA ILE A 97 -24.72 9.00 1.56
C ILE A 97 -26.09 9.71 1.40
N ASP A 98 -27.19 8.97 1.23
CA ASP A 98 -28.53 9.55 1.13
C ASP A 98 -29.06 10.08 2.47
N THR A 99 -28.56 9.51 3.58
CA THR A 99 -28.94 9.94 4.92
C THR A 99 -28.29 11.28 5.27
N ILE A 100 -27.02 11.50 4.89
CA ILE A 100 -26.29 12.74 5.20
C ILE A 100 -26.87 13.95 4.43
N ARG A 101 -27.34 13.77 3.19
CA ARG A 101 -27.92 14.86 2.38
C ARG A 101 -29.23 15.43 2.96
N ARG A 102 -29.96 14.66 3.78
CA ARG A 102 -31.26 15.06 4.31
C ARG A 102 -31.21 16.01 5.52
N PHE A 103 -30.04 16.20 6.15
CA PHE A 103 -29.98 16.76 7.51
C PHE A 103 -29.23 18.09 7.70
N ALA A 104 -28.86 18.82 6.64
CA ALA A 104 -28.07 20.06 6.83
C ALA A 104 -28.67 21.32 6.19
N PRO A 105 -29.29 22.20 7.00
CA PRO A 105 -29.37 23.64 6.72
C PRO A 105 -28.82 24.52 7.89
N GLY A 106 -27.93 25.47 7.54
CA GLY A 106 -27.91 26.85 8.08
C GLY A 106 -27.14 27.23 9.38
N GLY A 107 -25.98 27.89 9.22
CA GLY A 107 -25.72 29.23 9.80
C GLY A 107 -25.08 29.38 11.20
N ILE A 108 -25.64 28.79 12.26
CA ILE A 108 -25.16 29.01 13.67
C ILE A 108 -24.18 27.91 14.10
N MET A 109 -23.56 27.30 13.09
CA MET A 109 -23.21 25.90 13.11
C MET A 109 -21.74 25.67 13.49
N GLU A 110 -20.85 26.67 13.38
CA GLU A 110 -19.40 26.42 13.33
C GLU A 110 -18.77 25.97 14.67
N THR A 111 -19.19 26.52 15.81
CA THR A 111 -18.61 26.16 17.13
C THR A 111 -19.22 24.86 17.68
N LEU A 112 -20.52 24.64 17.44
CA LEU A 112 -21.21 23.38 17.74
C LEU A 112 -20.74 22.25 16.80
N ILE A 113 -20.46 22.57 15.53
CA ILE A 113 -19.76 21.68 14.59
C ILE A 113 -18.39 21.36 15.12
N LYS A 114 -17.57 22.32 15.57
CA LYS A 114 -16.21 21.99 16.06
C LYS A 114 -16.26 21.05 17.27
N GLY A 115 -17.21 21.22 18.18
CA GLY A 115 -17.43 20.29 19.30
C GLY A 115 -17.98 18.92 18.88
N ALA A 116 -18.97 18.89 17.97
CA ALA A 116 -19.58 17.67 17.46
C ALA A 116 -18.63 16.90 16.51
N ILE A 117 -17.87 17.61 15.68
CA ILE A 117 -16.76 17.09 14.89
C ILE A 117 -15.71 16.55 15.84
N SER A 118 -15.27 17.27 16.87
CA SER A 118 -14.25 16.73 17.80
C SER A 118 -14.71 15.42 18.46
N ALA A 119 -15.96 15.35 18.93
CA ALA A 119 -16.53 14.11 19.46
C ALA A 119 -16.70 13.00 18.40
N ALA A 120 -17.15 13.34 17.19
CA ALA A 120 -17.26 12.39 16.07
C ALA A 120 -15.88 11.88 15.60
N THR A 121 -14.87 12.76 15.59
CA THR A 121 -13.49 12.47 15.21
C THR A 121 -12.81 11.58 16.23
N GLN A 122 -13.04 11.77 17.53
CA GLN A 122 -12.58 10.81 18.56
C GLN A 122 -13.17 9.40 18.35
N ASN A 123 -14.44 9.32 17.93
CA ASN A 123 -15.05 8.04 17.57
C ASN A 123 -14.44 7.44 16.29
N VAL A 124 -14.07 8.27 15.31
CA VAL A 124 -13.38 7.84 14.09
C VAL A 124 -11.98 7.30 14.40
N TYR A 125 -11.20 7.98 15.24
CA TYR A 125 -9.87 7.52 15.65
C TYR A 125 -9.94 6.19 16.40
N LYS A 126 -10.84 6.09 17.38
CA LYS A 126 -11.02 4.84 18.13
C LYS A 126 -11.48 3.70 17.23
N LEU A 127 -12.38 3.96 16.27
CA LEU A 127 -12.80 2.96 15.30
C LEU A 127 -11.63 2.54 14.40
N MET A 128 -10.83 3.49 13.92
CA MET A 128 -9.63 3.22 13.15
C MET A 128 -8.66 2.33 13.96
N GLU A 129 -8.33 2.67 15.20
CA GLU A 129 -7.47 1.87 16.07
C GLU A 129 -8.01 0.43 16.22
N ILE A 130 -9.31 0.26 16.46
CA ILE A 130 -9.94 -1.07 16.60
C ILE A 130 -9.82 -1.88 15.30
N LEU A 131 -10.05 -1.27 14.13
CA LEU A 131 -9.98 -1.93 12.83
C LEU A 131 -8.53 -2.32 12.50
N VAL A 132 -7.58 -1.41 12.73
CA VAL A 132 -6.14 -1.68 12.60
C VAL A 132 -5.75 -2.84 13.50
N ASP A 133 -6.16 -2.82 14.77
CA ASP A 133 -5.83 -3.87 15.73
C ASP A 133 -6.43 -5.23 15.36
N ALA A 134 -7.68 -5.24 14.89
CA ALA A 134 -8.32 -6.44 14.41
C ALA A 134 -7.56 -7.05 13.22
N GLU A 135 -7.09 -6.21 12.29
CA GLU A 135 -6.33 -6.67 11.14
C GLU A 135 -4.88 -7.06 11.48
N MET A 136 -4.26 -6.43 12.47
CA MET A 136 -2.89 -6.75 12.87
C MET A 136 -2.75 -8.05 13.65
N LYS A 137 -3.83 -8.56 14.27
CA LYS A 137 -3.82 -9.83 15.02
C LYS A 137 -3.21 -11.00 14.24
N ARG A 138 -3.44 -11.09 12.94
CA ARG A 138 -2.89 -12.18 12.10
C ARG A 138 -1.38 -12.12 11.90
N PHE A 139 -0.78 -10.94 12.07
CA PHE A 139 0.65 -10.71 11.96
C PHE A 139 1.38 -10.79 13.30
N ALA A 140 0.70 -11.18 14.39
CA ALA A 140 1.35 -11.40 15.68
C ALA A 140 2.52 -12.40 15.53
N GLY A 141 3.69 -12.07 16.08
CA GLY A 141 4.87 -12.94 16.05
C GLY A 141 5.59 -13.05 14.70
N VAL A 142 5.25 -12.23 13.71
CA VAL A 142 6.06 -12.03 12.50
C VAL A 142 6.53 -10.58 12.41
N ARG A 143 7.52 -10.28 11.56
CA ARG A 143 8.08 -8.93 11.42
C ARG A 143 7.20 -8.05 10.54
N THR A 144 6.73 -6.93 11.08
CA THR A 144 5.93 -5.92 10.37
C THR A 144 6.47 -4.50 10.61
N PRO A 145 7.68 -4.16 10.10
CA PRO A 145 8.30 -2.88 10.40
C PRO A 145 7.61 -1.68 9.72
N ILE A 146 6.79 -1.91 8.70
CA ILE A 146 6.00 -0.87 8.03
C ILE A 146 4.56 -1.35 7.86
N ILE A 147 3.59 -0.52 8.24
CA ILE A 147 2.15 -0.80 8.14
C ILE A 147 1.49 0.28 7.29
N PHE A 148 0.79 -0.13 6.23
CA PHE A 148 0.26 0.78 5.22
C PHE A 148 -1.24 1.05 5.38
N LEU A 149 -1.61 2.32 5.23
CA LEU A 149 -3.00 2.73 4.96
C LEU A 149 -3.29 2.62 3.46
N GLN A 150 -4.29 1.82 3.10
CA GLN A 150 -4.70 1.52 1.72
C GLN A 150 -5.28 2.75 1.00
N ASN A 151 -5.09 2.78 -0.32
CA ASN A 151 -5.47 3.92 -1.16
C ASN A 151 -6.96 4.26 -1.09
N VAL A 152 -7.83 3.26 -0.94
CA VAL A 152 -9.28 3.47 -0.77
C VAL A 152 -9.62 4.38 0.42
N VAL A 153 -8.87 4.27 1.53
CA VAL A 153 -9.06 5.12 2.72
C VAL A 153 -8.22 6.38 2.59
N THR A 154 -6.95 6.25 2.18
CA THR A 154 -6.04 7.39 2.04
C THR A 154 -6.60 8.45 1.08
N ASP A 155 -7.04 8.04 -0.11
CA ASP A 155 -7.54 8.98 -1.13
C ASP A 155 -8.92 9.54 -0.76
N LEU A 156 -9.73 8.80 0.01
CA LEU A 156 -10.98 9.30 0.58
C LEU A 156 -10.72 10.40 1.61
N LEU A 157 -9.84 10.15 2.58
CA LEU A 157 -9.45 11.13 3.60
C LEU A 157 -8.82 12.37 2.96
N LEU A 158 -8.01 12.14 1.92
CA LEU A 158 -7.40 13.21 1.13
C LEU A 158 -8.46 14.08 0.42
N GLY A 159 -9.46 13.45 -0.21
CA GLY A 159 -10.57 14.15 -0.87
C GLY A 159 -11.47 14.93 0.09
N LEU A 160 -11.71 14.39 1.29
CA LEU A 160 -12.50 15.04 2.34
C LEU A 160 -11.71 16.08 3.15
N LYS A 161 -10.39 16.19 2.92
CA LYS A 161 -9.47 17.07 3.66
C LYS A 161 -9.42 16.78 5.18
N VAL A 162 -9.60 15.53 5.57
CA VAL A 162 -9.56 15.09 6.97
C VAL A 162 -8.18 14.52 7.29
N TYR A 163 -7.16 15.39 7.26
CA TYR A 163 -5.76 14.97 7.31
C TYR A 163 -5.32 14.49 8.69
N ASP A 164 -5.95 14.96 9.77
CA ASP A 164 -5.59 14.59 11.15
C ASP A 164 -5.67 13.08 11.40
N VAL A 165 -6.48 12.35 10.62
CA VAL A 165 -6.54 10.88 10.68
C VAL A 165 -5.21 10.24 10.27
N PHE A 166 -4.44 10.86 9.37
CA PHE A 166 -3.11 10.36 9.02
C PHE A 166 -2.14 10.43 10.19
N ALA A 167 -2.16 11.53 10.95
CA ALA A 167 -1.35 11.69 12.17
C ALA A 167 -1.78 10.67 13.24
N ALA A 168 -3.08 10.52 13.47
CA ALA A 168 -3.60 9.52 14.41
C ALA A 168 -3.22 8.08 14.01
N PHE A 169 -3.28 7.74 12.73
CA PHE A 169 -2.83 6.45 12.21
C PHE A 169 -1.33 6.25 12.48
N SER A 170 -0.50 7.23 12.13
CA SER A 170 0.95 7.19 12.33
C SER A 170 1.32 7.00 13.81
N GLU A 171 0.70 7.77 14.70
CA GLU A 171 0.92 7.67 16.14
C GLU A 171 0.53 6.28 16.68
N HIS A 172 -0.64 5.77 16.30
CA HIS A 172 -1.10 4.45 16.75
C HIS A 172 -0.16 3.33 16.28
N ILE A 173 0.26 3.37 15.01
CA ILE A 173 1.17 2.39 14.42
C ILE A 173 2.52 2.38 15.16
N GLN A 174 3.11 3.55 15.40
CA GLN A 174 4.37 3.66 16.14
C GLN A 174 4.21 3.20 17.59
N ARG A 175 3.18 3.68 18.30
CA ARG A 175 2.97 3.43 19.74
C ARG A 175 2.63 1.98 20.04
N LYS A 176 1.81 1.34 19.19
CA LYS A 176 1.25 0.00 19.46
C LYS A 176 2.09 -1.14 18.86
N TYR A 177 2.68 -0.90 17.69
CA TYR A 177 3.33 -1.95 16.89
C TYR A 177 4.84 -1.75 16.73
N ASP A 178 5.40 -0.65 17.23
CA ASP A 178 6.81 -0.27 17.00
C ASP A 178 7.18 -0.35 15.51
N ALA A 179 6.27 0.15 14.68
CA ALA A 179 6.34 0.11 13.23
C ALA A 179 6.16 1.53 12.67
N GLU A 180 6.58 1.70 11.42
CA GLU A 180 6.42 2.96 10.71
C GLU A 180 5.14 2.94 9.85
N ALA A 181 4.41 4.05 9.81
CA ALA A 181 3.25 4.19 8.95
C ALA A 181 3.65 4.47 7.50
N GLY A 182 3.09 3.68 6.57
CA GLY A 182 3.12 3.94 5.14
C GLY A 182 1.74 4.34 4.62
N PHE A 183 1.71 5.02 3.49
CA PHE A 183 0.46 5.48 2.87
C PHE A 183 0.42 5.09 1.40
N ILE A 184 -0.66 4.43 0.97
CA ILE A 184 -0.87 4.08 -0.44
C ILE A 184 -1.79 5.12 -1.07
N THR A 185 -1.51 5.60 -2.28
CA THR A 185 -2.33 6.64 -2.94
C THR A 185 -2.29 6.59 -4.45
N MET A 186 -3.32 7.14 -5.09
CA MET A 186 -3.33 7.49 -6.51
C MET A 186 -2.95 8.96 -6.77
N ASN A 187 -2.67 9.76 -5.75
CA ASN A 187 -2.36 11.20 -5.84
C ASN A 187 -1.16 11.60 -4.97
N LEU A 188 0.03 11.08 -5.32
CA LEU A 188 1.29 11.35 -4.61
C LEU A 188 1.54 12.85 -4.34
N PRO A 189 1.39 13.78 -5.32
CA PRO A 189 1.68 15.20 -5.09
C PRO A 189 0.79 15.82 -4.01
N MET A 190 -0.50 15.47 -3.99
CA MET A 190 -1.44 16.01 -3.02
C MET A 190 -1.25 15.36 -1.65
N LEU A 191 -1.02 14.03 -1.60
CA LEU A 191 -0.86 13.31 -0.34
C LEU A 191 0.36 13.81 0.45
N VAL A 192 1.52 13.95 -0.21
CA VAL A 192 2.74 14.39 0.51
C VAL A 192 2.52 15.76 1.16
N ASN A 193 1.88 16.70 0.46
CA ASN A 193 1.57 18.01 1.04
C ASN A 193 0.59 17.90 2.22
N ALA A 194 -0.37 16.97 2.17
CA ALA A 194 -1.33 16.77 3.26
C ALA A 194 -0.69 16.13 4.50
N LEU A 195 0.21 15.16 4.30
CA LEU A 195 0.97 14.51 5.38
C LEU A 195 1.88 15.51 6.10
N GLU A 196 2.57 16.38 5.35
CA GLU A 196 3.41 17.43 5.93
C GLU A 196 2.61 18.45 6.76
N GLN A 197 1.38 18.78 6.37
CA GLN A 197 0.50 19.69 7.12
C GLN A 197 0.14 19.17 8.51
N VAL A 198 0.14 17.85 8.70
CA VAL A 198 -0.14 17.20 9.98
C VAL A 198 1.13 16.68 10.66
N GLY A 199 2.30 17.19 10.25
CA GLY A 199 3.59 16.92 10.90
C GLY A 199 4.23 15.58 10.53
N ILE A 200 3.75 14.88 9.50
CA ILE A 200 4.38 13.66 8.99
C ILE A 200 5.41 14.05 7.93
N GLU A 201 6.67 14.14 8.34
CA GLU A 201 7.80 14.47 7.49
C GLU A 201 8.45 13.20 6.90
N ASN A 202 8.99 13.33 5.68
CA ASN A 202 9.62 12.23 4.93
C ASN A 202 8.83 10.88 4.95
N PRO A 203 7.51 10.89 4.66
CA PRO A 203 6.67 9.70 4.78
C PRO A 203 7.06 8.61 3.78
N ILE A 204 6.74 7.35 4.11
CA ILE A 204 6.75 6.25 3.15
C ILE A 204 5.46 6.29 2.35
N VAL A 205 5.57 6.49 1.04
CA VAL A 205 4.39 6.58 0.16
C VAL A 205 4.49 5.58 -0.98
N CYS A 206 3.52 4.68 -1.07
CA CYS A 206 3.36 3.78 -2.20
C CYS A 206 2.34 4.35 -3.19
N ALA A 207 2.76 4.65 -4.41
CA ALA A 207 1.89 5.27 -5.40
C ALA A 207 1.96 4.56 -6.76
N ASN A 208 0.88 4.68 -7.54
CA ASN A 208 0.95 4.29 -8.94
C ASN A 208 2.01 5.16 -9.63
N ILE A 209 3.07 4.55 -10.16
CA ILE A 209 4.15 5.27 -10.85
C ILE A 209 4.51 4.44 -12.08
N ASN A 210 4.09 4.89 -13.26
CA ASN A 210 4.26 4.17 -14.51
C ASN A 210 4.32 5.12 -15.72
N LYS A 211 4.90 4.62 -16.81
CA LYS A 211 5.24 5.42 -17.99
C LYS A 211 4.06 6.11 -18.66
N ILE A 212 2.86 5.53 -18.57
CA ILE A 212 1.67 6.01 -19.28
C ILE A 212 0.72 6.83 -18.39
N GLY A 213 1.07 7.08 -17.13
CA GLY A 213 0.21 7.87 -16.23
C GLY A 213 -1.01 7.13 -15.70
N PHE A 214 -1.05 5.80 -15.79
CA PHE A 214 -2.16 4.99 -15.30
C PHE A 214 -2.34 5.20 -13.80
N ARG A 215 -3.50 5.75 -13.40
CA ARG A 215 -3.85 6.06 -12.00
C ARG A 215 -2.90 7.03 -11.29
N MET A 216 -2.28 7.93 -12.04
CA MET A 216 -1.42 9.01 -11.51
C MET A 216 -2.18 10.34 -11.46
N CYS A 217 -3.12 10.49 -10.53
CA CYS A 217 -3.92 11.71 -10.38
C CYS A 217 -3.04 12.94 -10.12
N GLY A 218 -3.25 14.01 -10.88
CA GLY A 218 -2.35 15.18 -10.90
C GLY A 218 -1.33 15.17 -12.04
N GLY A 219 -1.17 14.04 -12.74
CA GLY A 219 -0.36 13.92 -13.95
C GLY A 219 1.12 13.60 -13.70
N ILE A 220 1.78 13.06 -14.72
CA ILE A 220 3.18 12.58 -14.66
C ILE A 220 4.15 13.70 -14.24
N ASP A 221 3.95 14.92 -14.74
CA ASP A 221 4.85 16.04 -14.43
C ASP A 221 4.81 16.46 -12.96
N ALA A 222 3.62 16.45 -12.36
CA ALA A 222 3.47 16.73 -10.93
C ALA A 222 4.14 15.65 -10.07
N TYR A 223 4.02 14.38 -10.47
CA TYR A 223 4.73 13.27 -9.84
C TYR A 223 6.25 13.43 -9.96
N ARG A 224 6.79 13.72 -11.14
CA ARG A 224 8.23 13.94 -11.35
C ARG A 224 8.76 15.08 -10.49
N LYS A 225 8.06 16.22 -10.47
CA LYS A 225 8.40 17.34 -9.60
C LYS A 225 8.40 16.92 -8.13
N ARG A 226 7.41 16.11 -7.73
CA ARG A 226 7.30 15.67 -6.34
C ARG A 226 8.41 14.70 -5.94
N LEU A 227 8.71 13.71 -6.76
CA LEU A 227 9.74 12.71 -6.51
C LEU A 227 11.13 13.36 -6.41
N ARG A 228 11.45 14.29 -7.32
CA ARG A 228 12.73 15.03 -7.31
C ARG A 228 12.99 15.84 -6.05
N SER A 229 11.94 16.24 -5.33
CA SER A 229 12.17 16.99 -4.09
C SER A 229 12.65 16.12 -2.93
N GLN A 230 12.60 14.78 -3.06
CA GLN A 230 13.02 13.83 -2.01
C GLN A 230 12.39 14.09 -0.64
N ARG A 231 11.14 14.58 -0.62
CA ARG A 231 10.39 14.87 0.61
C ARG A 231 9.56 13.67 1.09
N CYS A 232 9.70 12.53 0.42
CA CYS A 232 9.06 11.27 0.79
C CYS A 232 9.90 10.11 0.25
N ARG A 233 9.81 8.96 0.93
CA ARG A 233 10.39 7.69 0.50
C ARG A 233 9.39 6.97 -0.39
N ALA A 234 9.53 7.14 -1.71
CA ALA A 234 8.52 6.67 -2.66
C ALA A 234 8.72 5.21 -3.08
N ILE A 235 7.62 4.45 -3.03
CA ILE A 235 7.50 3.08 -3.55
C ILE A 235 6.65 3.13 -4.82
N ALA A 236 7.22 2.69 -5.94
CA ALA A 236 6.50 2.60 -7.21
C ALA A 236 5.71 1.29 -7.29
N MET A 237 4.39 1.40 -7.42
CA MET A 237 3.50 0.27 -7.73
C MET A 237 2.85 0.43 -9.10
N SER A 238 2.29 -0.67 -9.61
CA SER A 238 1.64 -0.71 -10.94
C SER A 238 2.57 -0.26 -12.08
N VAL A 239 3.87 -0.56 -11.97
CA VAL A 239 4.92 -0.14 -12.93
C VAL A 239 4.62 -0.59 -14.37
N PHE A 240 3.98 -1.76 -14.53
CA PHE A 240 3.58 -2.31 -15.83
C PHE A 240 2.23 -1.80 -16.35
N ALA A 241 1.56 -0.89 -15.63
CA ALA A 241 0.21 -0.42 -15.92
C ALA A 241 -0.77 -1.57 -16.27
N SER A 242 -0.81 -2.60 -15.41
CA SER A 242 -1.62 -3.81 -15.61
C SER A 242 -1.30 -4.60 -16.89
N GLY A 243 -0.06 -4.50 -17.38
CA GLY A 243 0.43 -5.19 -18.57
C GLY A 243 0.35 -4.38 -19.87
N ALA A 244 0.00 -3.09 -19.80
CA ALA A 244 -0.04 -2.20 -20.94
C ALA A 244 1.34 -1.72 -21.42
N ILE A 245 2.39 -1.91 -20.60
CA ILE A 245 3.76 -1.51 -20.92
C ILE A 245 4.64 -2.78 -20.93
N PRO A 246 5.50 -2.97 -21.95
CA PRO A 246 6.52 -4.03 -21.94
C PRO A 246 7.40 -3.98 -20.67
N PRO A 247 7.75 -5.13 -20.06
CA PRO A 247 8.45 -5.15 -18.78
C PRO A 247 9.77 -4.38 -18.77
N GLU A 248 10.61 -4.55 -19.79
CA GLU A 248 11.90 -3.88 -19.92
C GLU A 248 11.73 -2.35 -19.94
N GLU A 249 10.81 -1.87 -20.77
CA GLU A 249 10.49 -0.45 -20.93
C GLU A 249 9.90 0.15 -19.65
N ALA A 250 9.02 -0.59 -18.98
CA ALA A 250 8.42 -0.17 -17.72
C ALA A 250 9.46 0.01 -16.61
N ILE A 251 10.31 -1.01 -16.42
CA ILE A 251 11.34 -0.99 -15.37
C ILE A 251 12.40 0.08 -15.68
N GLU A 252 12.89 0.16 -16.91
CA GLU A 252 13.86 1.19 -17.31
C GLU A 252 13.31 2.60 -17.04
N TRP A 253 12.04 2.85 -17.37
CA TRP A 253 11.44 4.16 -17.15
C TRP A 253 11.31 4.49 -15.65
N VAL A 254 10.83 3.56 -14.82
CA VAL A 254 10.66 3.79 -13.38
C VAL A 254 12.01 3.93 -12.68
N CYS A 255 13.00 3.10 -13.02
CA CYS A 255 14.31 3.11 -12.40
C CYS A 255 15.12 4.38 -12.71
N ASN A 256 14.84 5.05 -13.83
CA ASN A 256 15.44 6.34 -14.20
C ASN A 256 14.77 7.55 -13.53
N LEU A 257 13.71 7.37 -12.72
CA LEU A 257 13.12 8.46 -11.95
C LEU A 257 13.93 8.75 -10.68
N GLU A 258 14.33 10.01 -10.51
CA GLU A 258 14.88 10.50 -9.24
C GLU A 258 13.83 10.42 -8.12
N GLY A 259 14.22 9.93 -6.93
CA GLY A 259 13.36 9.91 -5.73
C GLY A 259 12.48 8.67 -5.57
N VAL A 260 12.55 7.68 -6.48
CA VAL A 260 11.94 6.37 -6.27
C VAL A 260 12.94 5.48 -5.52
N GLU A 261 12.56 5.00 -4.33
CA GLU A 261 13.43 4.19 -3.47
C GLU A 261 13.16 2.69 -3.56
N SER A 262 11.93 2.32 -3.95
CA SER A 262 11.55 0.92 -4.03
C SER A 262 10.52 0.68 -5.14
N ILE A 263 10.48 -0.55 -5.66
CA ILE A 263 9.47 -1.02 -6.60
C ILE A 263 8.75 -2.19 -5.96
N VAL A 264 7.42 -2.13 -5.95
CA VAL A 264 6.58 -3.29 -5.63
C VAL A 264 5.97 -3.85 -6.90
N PHE A 265 6.12 -5.16 -7.10
CA PHE A 265 5.53 -5.86 -8.24
C PHE A 265 4.92 -7.19 -7.81
N GLY A 266 3.91 -7.63 -8.55
CA GLY A 266 3.32 -8.96 -8.42
C GLY A 266 3.70 -9.85 -9.60
N ALA A 267 3.81 -11.15 -9.36
CA ALA A 267 4.07 -12.13 -10.41
C ALA A 267 3.41 -13.48 -10.11
N SER A 268 2.83 -14.12 -11.13
CA SER A 268 2.12 -15.39 -10.97
C SER A 268 2.97 -16.64 -11.24
N SER A 269 4.25 -16.48 -11.56
CA SER A 269 5.14 -17.62 -11.83
C SER A 269 6.57 -17.34 -11.36
N PRO A 270 7.32 -18.37 -10.93
CA PRO A 270 8.74 -18.27 -10.60
C PRO A 270 9.59 -17.62 -11.71
N ARG A 271 9.28 -17.92 -12.97
CA ARG A 271 9.97 -17.31 -14.13
C ARG A 271 9.81 -15.80 -14.14
N ASN A 272 8.59 -15.31 -13.93
CA ASN A 272 8.32 -13.86 -13.95
C ASN A 272 8.93 -13.16 -12.74
N VAL A 273 8.95 -13.80 -11.57
CA VAL A 273 9.65 -13.28 -10.38
C VAL A 273 11.13 -13.03 -10.69
N ARG A 274 11.83 -14.03 -11.25
CA ARG A 274 13.25 -13.91 -11.61
C ARG A 274 13.48 -12.83 -12.65
N HIS A 275 12.72 -12.88 -13.75
CA HIS A 275 12.85 -11.93 -14.85
C HIS A 275 12.68 -10.49 -14.36
N THR A 276 11.60 -10.19 -13.63
CA THR A 276 11.37 -8.83 -13.13
C THR A 276 12.45 -8.38 -12.15
N LYS A 277 12.94 -9.26 -11.28
CA LYS A 277 14.06 -8.94 -10.39
C LYS A 277 15.31 -8.58 -11.19
N GLU A 278 15.70 -9.41 -12.15
CA GLU A 278 16.88 -9.19 -13.00
C GLU A 278 16.79 -7.85 -13.76
N LEU A 279 15.60 -7.50 -14.26
CA LEU A 279 15.36 -6.20 -14.90
C LEU A 279 15.63 -5.04 -13.93
N ILE A 280 15.10 -5.12 -12.70
CA ILE A 280 15.25 -4.06 -11.70
C ILE A 280 16.72 -3.91 -11.27
N GLU A 281 17.40 -5.02 -10.99
CA GLU A 281 18.81 -5.02 -10.59
C GLU A 281 19.73 -4.49 -11.70
N ARG A 282 19.44 -4.83 -12.95
CA ARG A 282 20.17 -4.30 -14.10
C ARG A 282 19.95 -2.80 -14.27
N ALA A 283 18.73 -2.32 -14.10
CA ALA A 283 18.39 -0.91 -14.31
C ALA A 283 18.92 0.00 -13.19
N TRP A 284 18.85 -0.41 -11.92
CA TRP A 284 19.39 0.37 -10.79
C TRP A 284 20.87 0.13 -10.49
N GLY A 285 21.50 -0.85 -11.16
CA GLY A 285 22.83 -1.34 -10.81
C GLY A 285 22.86 -2.11 -9.49
N HIS A 286 23.86 -2.98 -9.30
CA HIS A 286 24.03 -3.83 -8.11
C HIS A 286 24.42 -3.07 -6.82
N GLY A 287 24.20 -1.75 -6.75
CA GLY A 287 24.53 -0.92 -5.58
C GLY A 287 23.36 -0.76 -4.60
N PRO A 288 23.59 -0.41 -3.33
CA PRO A 288 22.51 -0.03 -2.39
C PRO A 288 21.84 1.28 -2.80
N ALA A 289 20.61 1.55 -2.32
CA ALA A 289 19.87 2.79 -2.62
C ALA A 289 20.78 4.00 -2.38
N PRO A 290 20.80 5.03 -3.27
CA PRO A 290 21.47 6.26 -2.92
C PRO A 290 20.86 6.75 -1.61
N ALA A 291 21.67 6.82 -0.56
CA ALA A 291 21.23 7.34 0.72
C ALA A 291 20.65 8.73 0.47
N ALA A 292 19.43 8.97 0.96
CA ALA A 292 18.89 10.32 1.01
C ALA A 292 19.94 11.20 1.68
N ALA A 293 20.40 12.24 0.99
CA ALA A 293 21.29 13.22 1.60
C ALA A 293 20.54 13.83 2.78
N VAL A 294 21.10 13.66 3.98
CA VAL A 294 20.62 14.23 5.25
C VAL A 294 20.63 15.75 5.18
#